data_AF-A0A4R9J3W0-F1
#
_entry.id   AF-A0A4R9J3W0-F1
#
_cell.length_a   1.000
_cell.length_b   1.000
_cell.length_c   1.000
_cell.angle_alpha   90.00
_cell.angle_beta   90.00
_cell.angle_gamma   90.00
#
_symmetry.space_group_name_H-M   'P 1'
#
loop_
_entity.id
_entity.type
_entity.pdbx_description
1 polymer ?
#
loop_
_entity_poly.entity_id
_entity_poly.type
_entity_poly.pdbx_seq_one_letter_code
_entity_poly.pdbx_strand_id
1 'polypeptide(L)'
;MAQAEIVGEILHTVTDAFAEGHTMRNEKGELIMIQNYNLQDGGKHGGPDETPPAVAPGTTSATQAATKIIELWKSGATWNDVKDYLNKDVYNISEENKKKPTGTDPRYEKDPFALPSWMESPKNGWVPVH
;
A
#
# COMPACT_ATOMS: atom_id res chain seq x y z
N MET A 1 3.11 -11.33 -22.69
CA MET A 1 2.85 -11.53 -21.26
C MET A 1 1.89 -12.69 -21.11
N ALA A 2 2.24 -13.66 -20.27
CA ALA A 2 1.34 -14.75 -19.92
C ALA A 2 0.19 -14.20 -19.08
N GLN A 3 -1.02 -14.73 -19.26
CA GLN A 3 -2.23 -14.25 -18.56
C GLN A 3 -2.08 -14.25 -17.02
N ALA A 4 -1.29 -15.17 -16.49
CA ALA A 4 -0.98 -15.25 -15.06
C ALA A 4 -0.12 -14.09 -14.54
N GLU A 5 0.76 -13.51 -15.37
CA GLU A 5 1.60 -12.36 -14.99
C GLU A 5 0.71 -11.14 -14.75
N ILE A 6 -0.22 -10.87 -15.67
CA ILE A 6 -1.16 -9.75 -15.58
C ILE A 6 -2.04 -9.88 -14.33
N VAL A 7 -2.55 -11.08 -14.04
CA VAL A 7 -3.34 -11.31 -12.82
C VAL A 7 -2.48 -11.11 -11.58
N GLY A 8 -1.22 -11.56 -11.58
CA GLY A 8 -0.27 -11.31 -10.49
C GLY A 8 -0.04 -9.82 -10.22
N GLU A 9 0.16 -9.02 -11.27
CA GLU A 9 0.33 -7.57 -11.17
C GLU A 9 -0.92 -6.88 -10.62
N ILE A 10 -2.11 -7.29 -11.07
CA ILE A 10 -3.37 -6.76 -10.54
C ILE A 10 -3.52 -7.11 -9.06
N LEU A 11 -3.23 -8.36 -8.68
CA LEU A 11 -3.31 -8.79 -7.29
C LEU A 11 -2.39 -7.96 -6.38
N HIS A 12 -1.16 -7.74 -6.81
CA HIS A 12 -0.20 -6.92 -6.08
C HIS A 12 -0.70 -5.47 -5.91
N THR A 13 -1.12 -4.83 -6.99
CA THR A 13 -1.61 -3.43 -6.92
C THR A 13 -2.89 -3.29 -6.07
N VAL A 14 -3.79 -4.28 -6.13
CA VAL A 14 -5.01 -4.29 -5.32
C VAL A 14 -4.69 -4.49 -3.83
N THR A 15 -3.73 -5.35 -3.46
CA THR A 15 -3.35 -5.51 -2.06
C THR A 15 -2.69 -4.24 -1.52
N ASP A 16 -1.82 -3.62 -2.30
CA ASP A 16 -1.16 -2.35 -1.96
C ASP A 16 -2.18 -1.22 -1.73
N ALA A 17 -3.29 -1.23 -2.46
CA ALA A 17 -4.35 -0.24 -2.28
C ALA A 17 -4.98 -0.26 -0.86
N PHE A 18 -4.76 -1.28 -0.06
CA PHE A 18 -5.26 -1.37 1.33
C PHE A 18 -4.15 -1.33 2.38
N ALA A 19 -2.89 -1.30 1.97
CA ALA A 19 -1.76 -1.15 2.89
C ALA A 19 -1.67 0.30 3.39
N GLU A 20 -1.57 0.49 4.70
CA GLU A 20 -1.52 1.83 5.29
C GLU A 20 -0.29 2.61 4.83
N GLY A 21 0.84 1.96 4.55
CA GLY A 21 2.02 2.62 3.98
C GLY A 21 1.81 3.18 2.57
N HIS A 22 0.78 2.73 1.85
CA HIS A 22 0.53 3.06 0.45
C HIS A 22 -0.65 4.02 0.30
N THR A 23 -1.67 3.87 1.15
CA THR A 23 -2.90 4.64 1.07
C THR A 23 -3.47 4.96 2.45
N MET A 24 -4.26 6.02 2.53
CA MET A 24 -5.12 6.30 3.68
C MET A 24 -6.58 6.20 3.25
N ARG A 25 -7.41 5.63 4.13
CA ARG A 25 -8.85 5.47 3.95
C ARG A 25 -9.63 6.06 5.12
N ASN A 26 -10.84 6.54 4.86
CA ASN A 26 -11.77 6.93 5.90
C ASN A 26 -12.55 5.71 6.44
N GLU A 27 -13.41 5.92 7.45
CA GLU A 27 -14.24 4.86 8.06
C GLU A 27 -15.23 4.20 7.07
N LYS A 28 -15.54 4.87 5.95
CA LYS A 28 -16.37 4.31 4.86
C LYS A 28 -15.56 3.45 3.88
N GLY A 29 -14.25 3.34 4.07
CA GLY A 29 -13.33 2.64 3.19
C GLY A 29 -12.92 3.43 1.94
N GLU A 30 -13.33 4.69 1.79
CA GLU A 30 -12.96 5.53 0.66
C GLU A 30 -11.51 6.00 0.80
N LEU A 31 -10.76 6.04 -0.30
CA LEU A 31 -9.43 6.62 -0.34
C LEU A 31 -9.52 8.12 -0.06
N ILE A 32 -8.72 8.58 0.90
CA ILE A 32 -8.55 10.01 1.21
C ILE A 32 -7.17 10.52 0.80
N MET A 33 -6.19 9.63 0.66
CA MET A 33 -4.84 9.99 0.21
C MET A 33 -4.12 8.77 -0.37
N ILE A 34 -3.40 8.97 -1.46
CA ILE A 34 -2.34 8.05 -1.93
C ILE A 34 -1.02 8.59 -1.38
N GLN A 35 -0.20 7.72 -0.79
CA GLN A 35 1.01 8.16 -0.10
C GLN A 35 2.19 8.38 -1.06
N ASN A 36 3.02 9.38 -0.75
CA ASN A 36 4.23 9.69 -1.51
C ASN A 36 5.47 9.06 -0.84
N TYR A 37 5.99 8.02 -1.47
CA TYR A 37 7.20 7.30 -1.03
C TYR A 37 8.43 8.18 -0.85
N ASN A 38 8.57 9.25 -1.64
CA ASN A 38 9.76 10.13 -1.55
C ASN A 38 9.83 10.86 -0.20
N LEU A 39 8.69 11.00 0.47
CA LEU A 39 8.54 11.68 1.75
C LEU A 39 8.49 10.68 2.93
N GLN A 40 8.50 9.38 2.65
CA GLN A 40 8.43 8.34 3.66
C GLN A 40 9.81 7.89 4.16
N ASP A 41 9.88 7.59 5.44
CA ASP A 41 10.99 6.86 6.04
C ASP A 41 10.88 5.38 5.69
N GLY A 42 11.93 4.81 5.09
CA GLY A 42 11.93 3.41 4.63
C GLY A 42 11.81 2.39 5.77
N GLY A 43 12.35 2.71 6.95
CA GLY A 43 12.24 1.84 8.13
C GLY A 43 10.83 1.87 8.71
N LYS A 44 10.20 3.05 8.81
CA LYS A 44 8.80 3.16 9.26
C LYS A 44 7.82 2.57 8.25
N HIS A 45 8.10 2.73 6.96
CA HIS A 45 7.28 2.18 5.87
C HIS A 45 7.32 0.65 5.86
N GLY A 46 8.49 0.04 6.10
CA GLY A 46 8.64 -1.42 6.17
C GLY A 46 8.22 -2.04 7.51
N GLY A 47 8.06 -1.25 8.57
CA GLY A 47 7.67 -1.75 9.90
C GLY A 47 6.34 -2.56 9.91
N PRO A 48 5.28 -2.11 9.22
CA PRO A 48 4.05 -2.89 9.05
C PRO A 48 4.25 -4.29 8.45
N ASP A 49 5.30 -4.52 7.65
CA ASP A 49 5.58 -5.85 7.06
C ASP A 49 5.99 -6.88 8.12
N GLU A 50 6.42 -6.43 9.31
CA GLU A 50 6.75 -7.28 10.45
C GLU A 50 5.50 -7.66 11.28
N THR A 51 4.35 -7.04 10.98
CA THR A 51 3.09 -7.29 11.70
C THR A 51 2.47 -8.59 11.19
N PRO A 52 1.98 -9.49 12.08
CA PRO A 52 1.27 -10.68 11.63
C PRO A 52 0.07 -10.30 10.74
N PRO A 53 -0.15 -10.98 9.59
CA PRO A 53 -1.23 -10.64 8.66
C PRO A 53 -2.62 -10.60 9.31
N ALA A 54 -2.85 -11.40 10.35
CA ALA A 54 -4.14 -11.47 11.04
C ALA A 54 -4.52 -10.17 11.78
N VAL A 55 -3.58 -9.27 12.04
CA VAL A 55 -3.82 -8.03 12.81
C VAL A 55 -3.42 -6.76 12.06
N ALA A 56 -2.79 -6.86 10.89
CA ALA A 56 -2.42 -5.71 10.09
C ALA A 56 -3.67 -5.01 9.51
N PRO A 57 -3.86 -3.69 9.72
CA PRO A 57 -4.98 -2.95 9.15
C PRO A 57 -5.07 -3.11 7.63
N GLY A 58 -6.30 -3.21 7.12
CA GLY A 58 -6.55 -3.39 5.68
C GLY A 58 -6.42 -4.83 5.15
N THR A 59 -5.81 -5.76 5.90
CA THR A 59 -5.59 -7.15 5.42
C THR A 59 -6.87 -7.87 5.00
N THR A 60 -7.95 -7.73 5.77
CA THR A 60 -9.25 -8.33 5.43
C THR A 60 -9.78 -7.78 4.11
N SER A 61 -9.75 -6.46 3.92
CA SER A 61 -10.21 -5.82 2.70
C SER A 61 -9.32 -6.16 1.50
N ALA A 62 -8.01 -6.22 1.69
CA ALA A 62 -7.05 -6.68 0.68
C ALA A 62 -7.35 -8.12 0.24
N THR A 63 -7.61 -9.01 1.21
CA THR A 63 -7.95 -10.42 0.94
C THR A 63 -9.27 -10.55 0.18
N GLN A 64 -10.29 -9.79 0.59
CA GLN A 64 -11.59 -9.76 -0.09
C GLN A 64 -11.44 -9.25 -1.53
N ALA A 65 -10.65 -8.20 -1.74
CA ALA A 65 -10.44 -7.63 -3.06
C ALA A 65 -9.63 -8.53 -3.99
N ALA A 66 -8.55 -9.14 -3.48
CA ALA A 66 -7.79 -10.16 -4.19
C ALA A 66 -8.67 -11.36 -4.58
N THR A 67 -9.52 -11.83 -3.65
CA THR A 67 -10.48 -12.91 -3.92
C THR A 67 -11.42 -12.52 -5.06
N LYS A 68 -11.95 -11.29 -5.04
CA LYS A 68 -12.86 -10.81 -6.09
C LYS A 68 -12.20 -10.75 -7.48
N ILE A 69 -10.94 -10.32 -7.55
CA ILE A 69 -10.16 -10.34 -8.81
C ILE A 69 -10.02 -11.78 -9.34
N ILE A 70 -9.70 -12.74 -8.47
CA ILE A 70 -9.59 -14.15 -8.87
C ILE A 70 -10.93 -14.69 -9.36
N GLU A 71 -12.04 -14.35 -8.69
CA GLU A 71 -13.39 -14.72 -9.12
C GLU A 71 -13.73 -14.17 -10.51
N LEU A 72 -13.52 -12.88 -10.73
CA LEU A 72 -13.75 -12.23 -12.03
C LEU A 72 -12.90 -12.87 -13.14
N TRP A 73 -11.65 -13.19 -12.83
CA TRP A 73 -10.77 -13.88 -13.78
C TRP A 73 -11.30 -15.29 -14.11
N LYS A 74 -11.67 -16.08 -13.09
CA LYS A 74 -12.21 -17.44 -13.27
C LYS A 74 -13.55 -17.46 -13.99
N SER A 75 -14.38 -16.43 -13.83
CA SER A 75 -15.67 -16.33 -14.52
C SER A 75 -15.54 -15.89 -15.98
N GLY A 76 -14.33 -15.56 -16.45
CA GLY A 76 -14.12 -15.00 -17.79
C GLY A 76 -14.68 -13.58 -17.93
N ALA A 77 -14.71 -12.81 -16.83
CA ALA A 77 -15.16 -11.43 -16.86
C ALA A 77 -14.31 -10.58 -17.81
N THR A 78 -14.92 -9.55 -18.37
CA THR A 78 -14.22 -8.63 -19.27
C THR A 78 -13.32 -7.69 -18.49
N TRP A 79 -12.37 -7.06 -19.18
CA TRP A 79 -11.57 -6.00 -18.57
C TRP A 79 -12.44 -4.83 -18.06
N ASN A 80 -13.58 -4.55 -18.69
CA ASN A 80 -14.48 -3.51 -18.23
C ASN A 80 -15.10 -3.85 -16.87
N ASP A 81 -15.45 -5.12 -16.63
CA ASP A 81 -15.97 -5.58 -15.34
C ASP A 81 -14.92 -5.43 -14.23
N VAL A 82 -13.67 -5.79 -14.54
CA VAL A 82 -12.53 -5.60 -13.62
C VAL A 82 -12.31 -4.12 -13.35
N LYS A 83 -12.27 -3.28 -14.39
CA LYS A 83 -12.07 -1.83 -14.25
C LYS A 83 -13.19 -1.17 -13.43
N ASP A 84 -14.43 -1.58 -13.63
CA ASP A 84 -15.57 -1.09 -12.86
C ASP A 84 -15.43 -1.43 -11.39
N TYR A 85 -15.09 -2.68 -11.07
CA TYR A 85 -14.80 -3.10 -9.70
C TYR A 85 -13.65 -2.30 -9.08
N LEU A 86 -12.53 -2.17 -9.81
CA LEU A 86 -11.38 -1.41 -9.35
C LEU A 86 -11.74 0.06 -9.05
N ASN A 87 -12.54 0.71 -9.90
CA ASN A 87 -12.93 2.11 -9.67
C ASN A 87 -13.93 2.30 -8.52
N LYS A 88 -14.87 1.37 -8.36
CA LYS A 88 -15.98 1.48 -7.40
C LYS A 88 -15.62 1.01 -6.00
N ASP A 89 -14.80 -0.03 -5.90
CA ASP A 89 -14.58 -0.73 -4.63
C ASP A 89 -13.13 -0.65 -4.14
N VAL A 90 -12.15 -0.67 -5.06
CA VAL A 90 -10.72 -0.63 -4.67
C VAL A 90 -10.23 0.81 -4.59
N TYR A 91 -10.32 1.57 -5.67
CA TYR A 91 -9.74 2.90 -5.84
C TYR A 91 -10.78 4.03 -5.70
N ASN A 92 -11.87 3.79 -4.96
CA ASN A 92 -12.89 4.80 -4.73
C ASN A 92 -12.36 5.95 -3.86
N ILE A 93 -11.97 7.06 -4.48
CA ILE A 93 -11.48 8.27 -3.81
C ILE A 93 -12.67 9.13 -3.39
N SER A 94 -12.69 9.55 -2.12
CA SER A 94 -13.76 10.41 -1.61
C SER A 94 -13.82 11.74 -2.38
N GLU A 95 -15.04 12.26 -2.61
CA GLU A 95 -15.25 13.45 -3.44
C GLU A 95 -14.42 14.66 -3.00
N GLU A 96 -14.26 14.83 -1.68
CA GLU A 96 -13.50 15.93 -1.09
C GLU A 96 -12.00 15.84 -1.44
N ASN A 97 -11.46 14.64 -1.66
CA ASN A 97 -10.03 14.40 -1.84
C ASN A 97 -9.61 14.19 -3.31
N LYS A 98 -10.55 14.05 -4.25
CA LYS A 98 -10.24 13.82 -5.69
C LYS A 98 -9.29 14.82 -6.34
N LYS A 99 -9.21 16.04 -5.82
CA LYS A 99 -8.35 17.12 -6.35
C LYS A 99 -7.23 17.53 -5.39
N LYS A 100 -7.13 16.88 -4.23
CA LYS A 100 -6.06 17.18 -3.27
C LYS A 100 -4.76 16.51 -3.73
N PRO A 101 -3.60 17.14 -3.47
CA PRO A 101 -2.32 16.50 -3.74
C PRO A 101 -2.16 15.25 -2.87
N THR A 102 -1.34 14.32 -3.34
CA THR A 102 -0.82 13.22 -2.51
C THR A 102 0.02 13.77 -1.37
N GLY A 103 0.17 13.01 -0.28
CA GLY A 103 0.95 13.41 0.88
C GLY A 103 1.55 12.19 1.58
N THR A 104 1.92 12.34 2.84
CA THR A 104 2.43 11.24 3.66
C THR A 104 1.74 11.30 5.01
N ASP A 105 1.34 10.13 5.52
CA ASP A 105 0.84 10.05 6.88
C ASP A 105 1.99 10.36 7.85
N PRO A 106 1.80 11.23 8.86
CA PRO A 106 2.84 11.56 9.85
C PRO A 106 3.52 10.34 10.49
N ARG A 107 2.85 9.19 10.56
CA ARG A 107 3.42 7.92 11.03
C ARG A 107 4.57 7.41 10.17
N TYR A 108 4.59 7.75 8.88
CA TYR A 108 5.62 7.33 7.92
C TYR A 108 6.55 8.47 7.50
N GLU A 109 6.33 9.71 7.94
CA GLU A 109 7.21 10.83 7.58
C GLU A 109 8.65 10.58 8.02
N LYS A 110 9.59 10.99 7.17
CA LYS A 110 11.01 11.10 7.53
C LYS A 110 11.14 12.03 8.74
N ASP A 111 11.87 11.58 9.76
CA ASP A 111 12.23 12.47 10.85
C ASP A 111 13.22 13.53 10.29
N PRO A 112 12.90 14.83 10.35
CA PRO A 112 13.78 15.88 9.86
C PRO A 112 15.10 15.97 10.65
N PHE A 113 15.18 15.33 11.81
CA PHE A 113 16.36 15.24 12.66
C PHE A 113 16.99 13.85 12.68
N ALA A 114 16.46 12.88 11.93
CA ALA A 114 17.10 11.58 11.80
C ALA A 114 18.47 11.75 11.14
N LEU A 115 19.48 11.19 11.79
CA LEU A 115 20.79 11.06 11.19
C LEU A 115 20.64 10.17 9.94
N PRO A 116 21.42 10.42 8.87
CA PRO A 116 21.45 9.53 7.72
C PRO A 116 21.70 8.08 8.18
N SER A 117 21.12 7.09 7.50
CA SER A 117 21.21 5.67 7.91
C SER A 117 22.64 5.13 8.04
N TRP A 118 23.63 5.79 7.45
CA TRP A 118 25.06 5.47 7.60
C TRP A 118 25.74 6.10 8.83
N MET A 119 25.06 7.04 9.51
CA MET A 119 25.44 7.61 10.80
C MET A 119 24.73 6.95 11.99
N GLU A 120 23.65 6.20 11.74
CA GLU A 120 23.10 5.32 12.77
C GLU A 120 24.16 4.29 13.15
N SER A 121 24.63 4.34 14.40
CA SER A 121 25.56 3.34 14.90
C SER A 121 24.98 1.95 14.66
N PRO A 122 25.73 1.01 14.06
CA PRO A 122 25.20 -0.33 13.82
C PRO A 122 24.74 -0.89 15.16
N LYS A 123 23.44 -1.24 15.24
CA LYS A 123 22.82 -1.87 16.42
C LYS A 123 23.54 -3.16 16.87
N ASN A 124 24.50 -3.65 16.07
CA ASN A 124 25.24 -4.89 16.25
C ASN A 124 26.75 -4.70 16.50
N GLY A 125 27.21 -3.52 16.93
CA GLY A 125 28.55 -3.36 17.50
C GLY A 125 29.74 -3.49 16.52
N TRP A 126 29.52 -3.32 15.23
CA TRP A 126 30.62 -3.29 14.26
C TRP A 126 31.28 -1.90 14.25
N VAL A 127 32.52 -1.82 14.76
CA VAL A 127 33.36 -0.63 14.63
C VAL A 127 34.12 -0.76 13.30
N PRO A 128 34.02 0.22 12.37
CA PRO A 128 34.83 0.19 11.17
C PRO A 128 36.29 0.38 11.55
N VAL A 129 37.13 -0.57 11.17
CA VAL A 129 38.58 -0.43 11.28
C VAL A 129 39.04 0.36 10.05
N HIS A 130 39.65 1.52 10.30
CA HIS A 130 40.33 2.34 9.28
C HIS A 130 41.60 1.66 8.76
#